data_AF-A0A3M7LBP7-F1
#
_entry.id   AF-A0A3M7LBP7-F1
#
_cell.length_a   1.000
_cell.length_b   1.000
_cell.length_c   1.000
_cell.angle_alpha   90.00
_cell.angle_beta   90.00
_cell.angle_gamma   90.00
#
_symmetry.space_group_name_H-M   'P 1'
#
loop_
_entity.id
_entity.type
_entity.pdbx_description
1 polymer ?
#
loop_
_entity_poly.entity_id
_entity_poly.type
_entity_poly.pdbx_seq_one_letter_code
_entity_poly.pdbx_strand_id
1 'polypeptide(L)'
;MEEPYYISTARGYYDIAEKISSGYKDIDGTRLINPSPMVFNHEELGWIKEHLSGFLKQNYSDIPDDILSQLHKITLNEIKTRTYIFTWFFNTFDEDVYLMTLKVQNKLYNIYMIKYTEMEGVYDRTELIDHKLVNKVRLESENWYKNLFSDEQEYLNSKY
;
A
#
# COMPACT_ATOMS: atom_id res chain seq x y z
N MET A 1 -32.22 5.33 7.43
CA MET A 1 -30.97 6.08 7.59
C MET A 1 -29.98 5.10 8.14
N GLU A 2 -28.92 4.79 7.38
CA GLU A 2 -27.79 4.01 7.89
C GLU A 2 -27.06 4.86 8.94
N GLU A 3 -26.67 4.25 10.07
CA GLU A 3 -25.89 4.97 11.08
C GLU A 3 -24.51 5.30 10.51
N PRO A 4 -24.04 6.55 10.64
CA PRO A 4 -22.75 6.94 10.09
C PRO A 4 -21.63 6.17 10.81
N TYR A 5 -20.69 5.63 10.03
CA TYR A 5 -19.56 4.88 10.54
C TYR A 5 -18.29 5.67 10.24
N TYR A 6 -17.57 6.11 11.27
CA TYR A 6 -16.41 6.98 11.10
C TYR A 6 -15.11 6.26 11.39
N ILE A 7 -14.13 6.45 10.50
CA ILE A 7 -12.73 6.08 10.77
C ILE A 7 -11.86 7.34 10.88
N SER A 8 -10.84 7.27 11.73
CA SER A 8 -9.84 8.30 11.91
C SER A 8 -8.77 8.22 10.81
N THR A 9 -8.51 9.35 10.15
CA THR A 9 -7.46 9.51 9.13
C THR A 9 -6.51 10.64 9.53
N ALA A 10 -5.39 10.78 8.83
CA ALA A 10 -4.49 11.93 9.01
C ALA A 10 -5.17 13.30 8.71
N ARG A 11 -6.32 13.30 8.02
CA ARG A 11 -7.10 14.49 7.67
C ARG A 11 -8.33 14.71 8.55
N GLY A 12 -8.56 13.84 9.54
CA GLY A 12 -9.73 13.85 10.41
C GLY A 12 -10.61 12.61 10.22
N TYR A 13 -11.86 12.70 10.69
CA TYR A 13 -12.82 11.59 10.59
C TYR A 13 -13.43 11.53 9.20
N TYR A 14 -13.52 10.33 8.63
CA TYR A 14 -14.14 10.07 7.34
C TYR A 14 -15.32 9.12 7.52
N ASP A 15 -16.49 9.48 6.96
CA ASP A 15 -17.67 8.62 6.95
C ASP A 15 -17.49 7.53 5.90
N ILE A 16 -17.54 6.28 6.33
CA ILE A 16 -17.34 5.10 5.50
C ILE A 16 -18.59 4.23 5.41
N ALA A 17 -19.77 4.73 5.81
CA ALA A 17 -21.02 3.97 5.73
C ALA A 17 -21.22 3.34 4.33
N GLU A 18 -20.98 4.11 3.25
CA GLU A 18 -21.07 3.60 1.89
C GLU A 18 -20.07 2.48 1.58
N LYS A 19 -18.85 2.54 2.13
CA LYS A 19 -17.84 1.47 1.96
C LYS A 19 -18.26 0.21 2.69
N ILE A 20 -18.79 0.33 3.91
CA ILE A 20 -19.33 -0.81 4.67
C ILE A 20 -20.49 -1.46 3.90
N SER A 21 -21.43 -0.65 3.39
CA SER A 21 -22.54 -1.13 2.57
C SER A 21 -22.07 -1.78 1.26
N SER A 22 -20.90 -1.38 0.74
CA SER A 22 -20.24 -1.99 -0.42
C SER A 22 -19.43 -3.25 -0.09
N GLY A 23 -19.45 -3.72 1.16
CA GLY A 23 -18.84 -4.98 1.59
C GLY A 23 -17.45 -4.88 2.22
N TYR A 24 -16.96 -3.66 2.48
CA TYR A 24 -15.75 -3.49 3.29
C TYR A 24 -15.99 -4.01 4.70
N LYS A 25 -15.01 -4.68 5.29
CA LYS A 25 -15.09 -5.11 6.69
C LYS A 25 -14.27 -4.17 7.56
N ASP A 26 -14.89 -3.65 8.60
CA ASP A 26 -14.16 -2.90 9.60
C ASP A 26 -13.23 -3.80 10.41
N ILE A 27 -12.03 -3.30 10.70
CA ILE A 27 -11.05 -3.95 11.57
C ILE A 27 -10.95 -3.16 12.87
N ASP A 28 -10.72 -1.85 12.75
CA ASP A 28 -10.68 -0.92 13.85
C ASP A 28 -10.91 0.53 13.37
N GLY A 29 -10.81 1.48 14.30
CA GLY A 29 -11.03 2.91 14.06
C GLY A 29 -10.12 3.58 13.02
N THR A 30 -9.21 2.86 12.36
CA THR A 30 -8.32 3.37 11.31
C THR A 30 -8.18 2.44 10.10
N ARG A 31 -8.71 1.21 10.12
CA ARG A 31 -8.39 0.18 9.12
C ARG A 31 -9.62 -0.60 8.67
N LEU A 32 -9.70 -0.87 7.37
CA LEU A 32 -10.73 -1.68 6.72
C LEU A 32 -10.15 -2.82 5.88
N ILE A 33 -10.98 -3.79 5.54
CA ILE A 33 -10.70 -4.83 4.55
C ILE A 33 -11.50 -4.50 3.29
N ASN A 34 -10.83 -4.29 2.16
CA ASN A 34 -11.51 -4.19 0.87
C ASN A 34 -11.82 -5.59 0.30
N PRO A 35 -13.09 -5.89 -0.04
CA PRO A 35 -13.45 -7.16 -0.66
C PRO A 35 -12.94 -7.31 -2.10
N SER A 36 -12.56 -6.21 -2.76
CA SER A 36 -12.12 -6.17 -4.16
C SER A 36 -10.89 -5.26 -4.34
N PRO A 37 -9.70 -5.72 -3.90
CA PRO A 37 -8.46 -4.94 -3.95
C PRO A 37 -8.02 -4.58 -5.39
N MET A 38 -7.38 -3.41 -5.55
CA MET A 38 -6.94 -2.87 -6.84
C MET A 38 -5.85 -3.72 -7.51
N VAL A 39 -6.13 -4.34 -8.64
CA VAL A 39 -5.14 -5.20 -9.33
C VAL A 39 -4.04 -4.37 -10.02
N PHE A 40 -2.77 -4.74 -9.85
CA PHE A 40 -1.66 -4.13 -10.59
C PHE A 40 -1.74 -4.42 -12.09
N ASN A 41 -1.53 -3.41 -12.92
CA ASN A 41 -1.39 -3.54 -14.36
C ASN A 41 0.08 -3.75 -14.78
N HIS A 42 0.32 -3.95 -16.08
CA HIS A 42 1.67 -4.20 -16.60
C HIS A 42 2.62 -3.00 -16.49
N GLU A 43 2.10 -1.77 -16.63
CA GLU A 43 2.89 -0.54 -16.50
C GLU A 43 3.35 -0.34 -15.05
N GLU A 44 2.44 -0.54 -14.10
CA GLU A 44 2.72 -0.50 -12.66
C GLU A 44 3.72 -1.59 -12.25
N LEU A 45 3.62 -2.79 -12.80
CA LEU A 45 4.63 -3.84 -12.61
C LEU A 45 6.00 -3.41 -13.17
N GLY A 46 6.03 -2.76 -14.33
CA GLY A 46 7.25 -2.18 -14.91
C GLY A 46 7.89 -1.17 -13.96
N TRP A 47 7.08 -0.22 -13.46
CA TRP A 47 7.51 0.77 -12.48
C TRP A 47 8.07 0.13 -11.20
N ILE A 48 7.39 -0.88 -10.64
CA ILE A 48 7.87 -1.60 -9.45
C ILE A 48 9.26 -2.19 -9.72
N LYS A 49 9.46 -2.86 -10.86
CA LYS A 49 10.76 -3.47 -11.19
C LYS A 49 11.90 -2.45 -11.29
N GLU A 50 11.63 -1.28 -11.85
CA GLU A 50 12.61 -0.20 -12.01
C GLU A 50 13.02 0.40 -10.67
N HIS A 51 12.08 0.54 -9.72
CA HIS A 51 12.31 1.26 -8.46
C HIS A 51 12.73 0.35 -7.30
N LEU A 52 12.38 -0.93 -7.36
CA LEU A 52 12.56 -1.87 -6.25
C LEU A 52 14.04 -2.05 -5.85
N SER A 53 14.96 -2.12 -6.81
CA SER A 53 16.39 -2.28 -6.50
C SER A 53 16.93 -1.09 -5.70
N GLY A 54 16.62 0.14 -6.13
CA GLY A 54 17.01 1.36 -5.42
C GLY A 54 16.39 1.43 -4.02
N PHE A 55 15.10 1.10 -3.92
CA PHE A 55 14.39 1.04 -2.65
C PHE A 55 15.04 0.05 -1.66
N LEU A 56 15.36 -1.16 -2.13
CA LEU A 56 15.98 -2.18 -1.29
C LEU A 56 17.38 -1.78 -0.83
N LYS A 57 18.20 -1.16 -1.69
CA LYS A 57 19.53 -0.64 -1.30
C LYS A 57 19.46 0.38 -0.18
N GLN A 58 18.42 1.24 -0.20
CA GLN A 58 18.24 2.29 0.80
C GLN A 58 17.73 1.74 2.14
N ASN A 59 16.83 0.75 2.11
CA ASN A 59 16.13 0.26 3.31
C ASN A 59 16.72 -1.02 3.91
N TYR A 60 17.48 -1.78 3.12
CA TYR A 60 18.02 -3.09 3.49
C TYR A 60 19.47 -3.24 2.97
N SER A 61 20.41 -2.61 3.68
CA SER A 61 21.81 -2.50 3.27
C SER A 61 22.57 -3.84 3.21
N ASP A 62 22.04 -4.90 3.81
CA ASP A 62 22.63 -6.22 3.86
C ASP A 62 22.17 -7.17 2.75
N ILE A 63 21.33 -6.70 1.81
CA ILE A 63 20.95 -7.48 0.63
C ILE A 63 22.10 -7.48 -0.39
N PRO A 64 22.61 -8.66 -0.80
CA PRO A 64 23.66 -8.78 -1.81
C PRO A 64 23.24 -8.26 -3.20
N ASP A 65 24.18 -7.67 -3.93
CA ASP A 65 23.94 -7.11 -5.28
C ASP A 65 23.46 -8.16 -6.31
N ASP A 66 23.88 -9.42 -6.17
CA ASP A 66 23.44 -10.51 -7.06
C ASP A 66 21.94 -10.79 -6.91
N ILE A 67 21.38 -10.66 -5.70
CA ILE A 67 19.93 -10.74 -5.47
C ILE A 67 19.22 -9.55 -6.10
N LEU A 68 19.77 -8.34 -5.91
CA LEU A 68 19.19 -7.12 -6.47
C LEU A 68 19.15 -7.15 -8.01
N SER A 69 20.15 -7.78 -8.63
CA SER A 69 20.20 -7.96 -10.08
C SER A 69 19.07 -8.86 -10.61
N GLN A 70 18.47 -9.72 -9.78
CA GLN A 70 17.43 -10.67 -10.18
C GLN A 70 16.01 -10.11 -10.12
N LEU A 71 15.82 -8.92 -9.53
CA LEU A 71 14.50 -8.32 -9.27
C LEU A 71 13.70 -8.01 -10.56
N HIS A 72 14.36 -7.85 -11.70
CA HIS A 72 13.68 -7.69 -13.00
C HIS A 72 12.77 -8.88 -13.37
N LYS A 73 13.00 -10.06 -12.76
CA LYS A 73 12.23 -11.29 -13.01
C LYS A 73 10.96 -11.40 -12.18
N ILE A 74 10.73 -10.50 -11.22
CA ILE A 74 9.54 -10.55 -10.35
C ILE A 74 8.26 -10.52 -11.20
N THR A 75 7.28 -11.28 -10.75
CA THR A 75 5.96 -11.42 -11.33
C THR A 75 4.89 -11.01 -10.33
N LEU A 76 3.66 -10.73 -10.80
CA LEU A 76 2.54 -10.42 -9.92
C LEU A 76 2.20 -11.57 -8.96
N ASN A 77 2.51 -12.82 -9.31
CA ASN A 77 2.25 -13.98 -8.45
C ASN A 77 3.11 -14.00 -7.17
N GLU A 78 4.25 -13.31 -7.18
CA GLU A 78 5.11 -13.16 -6.01
C GLU A 78 4.62 -12.06 -5.07
N ILE A 79 3.69 -11.22 -5.53
CA ILE A 79 3.10 -10.12 -4.79
C ILE A 79 1.75 -10.59 -4.25
N LYS A 80 1.69 -10.83 -2.94
CA LYS A 80 0.46 -11.26 -2.28
C LYS A 80 -0.30 -10.04 -1.79
N THR A 81 -1.57 -9.95 -2.13
CA THR A 81 -2.45 -8.96 -1.50
C THR A 81 -2.56 -9.25 -0.02
N ARG A 82 -2.40 -8.22 0.81
CA ARG A 82 -2.77 -8.31 2.22
C ARG A 82 -4.13 -7.66 2.40
N THR A 83 -4.87 -8.16 3.36
CA THR A 83 -6.29 -7.86 3.56
C THR A 83 -6.51 -6.50 4.25
N TYR A 84 -5.65 -5.50 4.02
CA TYR A 84 -5.73 -4.21 4.73
C TYR A 84 -5.79 -3.05 3.75
N ILE A 85 -6.80 -2.21 3.91
CA ILE A 85 -6.92 -0.89 3.31
C ILE A 85 -7.13 0.13 4.42
N PHE A 86 -6.50 1.28 4.26
CA PHE A 86 -6.36 2.37 5.22
C PHE A 86 -5.21 2.14 6.19
N THR A 87 -4.11 2.75 5.80
CA THR A 87 -3.11 3.19 6.75
C THR A 87 -3.27 4.69 6.86
N TRP A 88 -2.97 5.23 8.03
CA TRP A 88 -3.20 6.60 8.48
C TRP A 88 -2.40 7.68 7.69
N PHE A 89 -2.26 7.58 6.37
CA PHE A 89 -1.26 8.32 5.60
C PHE A 89 -1.78 8.90 4.28
N PHE A 90 -1.69 10.23 4.21
CA PHE A 90 -1.79 11.09 3.03
C PHE A 90 -3.11 11.04 2.24
N ASN A 91 -3.20 11.90 1.22
CA ASN A 91 -4.42 12.43 0.61
C ASN A 91 -5.16 11.44 -0.31
N THR A 92 -5.34 10.20 0.12
CA THR A 92 -5.73 9.08 -0.74
C THR A 92 -7.15 8.60 -0.42
N PHE A 93 -7.89 8.21 -1.47
CA PHE A 93 -9.30 7.79 -1.36
C PHE A 93 -9.43 6.30 -1.01
N ASP A 94 -8.48 5.50 -1.48
CA ASP A 94 -8.34 4.07 -1.22
C ASP A 94 -6.85 3.71 -1.30
N GLU A 95 -6.37 2.86 -0.40
CA GLU A 95 -5.00 2.32 -0.39
C GLU A 95 -5.01 0.80 -0.17
N ASP A 96 -4.63 0.03 -1.18
CA ASP A 96 -4.41 -1.41 -1.08
C ASP A 96 -2.97 -1.73 -0.69
N VAL A 97 -2.78 -2.49 0.39
CA VAL A 97 -1.47 -2.94 0.84
C VAL A 97 -1.16 -4.33 0.29
N TYR A 98 -0.09 -4.45 -0.48
CA TYR A 98 0.45 -5.70 -0.98
C TYR A 98 1.77 -6.02 -0.30
N LEU A 99 2.09 -7.31 -0.17
CA LEU A 99 3.34 -7.80 0.40
C LEU A 99 4.06 -8.70 -0.58
N MET A 100 5.34 -8.41 -0.76
CA MET A 100 6.31 -9.32 -1.35
C MET A 100 7.37 -9.64 -0.30
N THR A 101 7.69 -10.92 -0.15
CA THR A 101 8.73 -11.37 0.77
C THR A 101 9.90 -11.93 -0.02
N LEU A 102 11.07 -11.30 0.11
CA LEU A 102 12.33 -11.81 -0.41
C LEU A 102 13.04 -12.64 0.66
N LYS A 103 13.49 -13.84 0.30
CA LYS A 103 14.27 -14.70 1.17
C LYS A 103 15.73 -14.71 0.71
N VAL A 104 16.63 -14.21 1.57
CA VAL A 104 18.07 -14.17 1.28
C VAL A 104 18.83 -14.76 2.46
N GLN A 105 19.60 -15.83 2.22
CA GLN A 105 20.49 -16.44 3.22
C GLN A 105 19.83 -16.66 4.60
N ASN A 106 18.60 -17.20 4.60
CA ASN A 106 17.74 -17.44 5.77
C ASN A 106 17.12 -16.22 6.46
N LYS A 107 17.33 -15.01 5.94
CA LYS A 107 16.61 -13.80 6.36
C LYS A 107 15.46 -13.49 5.40
N LEU A 108 14.35 -13.00 5.96
CA LEU A 108 13.19 -12.55 5.21
C LEU A 108 13.17 -11.01 5.18
N TYR A 109 12.97 -10.47 4.00
CA TYR A 109 12.81 -9.04 3.75
C TYR A 109 11.43 -8.82 3.16
N ASN A 110 10.59 -8.13 3.92
CA ASN A 110 9.24 -7.81 3.50
C ASN A 110 9.24 -6.43 2.84
N ILE A 111 8.62 -6.35 1.68
CA ILE A 111 8.41 -5.12 0.94
C ILE A 111 6.91 -4.94 0.80
N TYR A 112 6.43 -3.80 1.27
CA TYR A 112 5.03 -3.44 1.15
C TYR A 112 4.87 -2.57 -0.09
N MET A 113 3.95 -2.93 -0.97
CA MET A 113 3.63 -2.15 -2.17
C MET A 113 2.23 -1.60 -1.97
N ILE A 114 2.12 -0.29 -1.95
CA ILE A 114 0.84 0.37 -1.71
C ILE A 114 0.34 0.84 -3.05
N LYS A 115 -0.80 0.29 -3.49
CA LYS A 115 -1.53 0.82 -4.63
C LYS A 115 -2.63 1.72 -4.11
N TYR A 116 -2.71 2.95 -4.60
CA TYR A 116 -3.64 3.92 -4.04
C TYR A 116 -4.24 4.83 -5.10
N THR A 117 -5.44 5.33 -4.83
CA THR A 117 -6.09 6.34 -5.65
C THR A 117 -5.89 7.72 -5.03
N GLU A 118 -5.41 8.67 -5.81
CA GLU A 118 -5.31 10.07 -5.40
C GLU A 118 -5.87 11.02 -6.47
N MET A 119 -6.18 12.24 -6.05
CA MET A 119 -6.61 13.31 -6.95
C MET A 119 -5.41 14.12 -7.41
N GLU A 120 -5.22 14.19 -8.72
CA GLU A 120 -4.22 15.03 -9.36
C GLU A 120 -4.87 16.20 -10.10
N GLY A 121 -4.21 17.36 -10.07
CA GLY A 121 -4.57 18.48 -10.92
C GLY A 121 -4.19 18.20 -12.38
N VAL A 122 -5.10 18.54 -13.29
CA VAL A 122 -4.87 18.56 -14.73
C VAL A 122 -4.59 20.00 -15.12
N TYR A 123 -3.43 20.24 -15.73
CA TYR A 123 -2.97 21.58 -16.06
C TYR A 123 -2.87 21.78 -17.58
N ASP A 124 -3.35 22.91 -18.08
CA ASP A 124 -2.97 23.42 -19.40
C ASP A 124 -1.87 24.48 -19.22
N ARG A 125 -0.66 24.15 -19.66
CA ARG A 125 0.60 24.88 -19.41
C ARG A 125 0.89 25.02 -17.91
N THR A 126 0.20 25.92 -17.23
CA THR A 126 0.34 26.22 -15.80
C THR A 126 -1.00 26.47 -15.11
N GLU A 127 -2.11 26.52 -15.86
CA GLU A 127 -3.45 26.77 -15.31
C GLU A 127 -4.11 25.43 -14.95
N LEU A 128 -4.60 25.32 -13.72
CA LEU A 128 -5.37 24.16 -13.26
C LEU A 128 -6.76 24.20 -13.90
N ILE A 129 -7.03 23.25 -14.80
CA ILE A 129 -8.26 23.21 -15.58
C ILE A 129 -9.23 22.12 -15.11
N ASP A 130 -8.72 21.07 -14.46
CA ASP A 130 -9.55 19.97 -13.97
C ASP A 130 -8.82 19.21 -12.85
N HIS A 131 -9.52 18.28 -12.21
CA HIS A 131 -8.92 17.26 -11.36
C HIS A 131 -9.30 15.88 -11.87
N LYS A 132 -8.37 14.93 -11.80
CA LYS A 132 -8.62 13.53 -12.13
C LYS A 132 -8.20 12.63 -11.00
N LEU A 133 -8.93 11.53 -10.83
CA LEU A 133 -8.48 10.43 -9.99
C LEU A 133 -7.49 9.59 -10.79
N VAL A 134 -6.34 9.32 -10.19
CA VAL A 134 -5.32 8.44 -10.75
C VAL A 134 -4.92 7.38 -9.74
N ASN A 135 -4.53 6.21 -10.25
CA ASN A 135 -3.93 5.17 -9.43
C ASN A 135 -2.42 5.32 -9.45
N LYS A 136 -1.80 5.14 -8.30
CA LYS A 136 -0.36 5.20 -8.10
C LYS A 136 0.14 4.03 -7.27
N VAL A 137 1.45 3.85 -7.30
CA VAL A 137 2.14 2.81 -6.53
C VAL A 137 3.26 3.47 -5.73
N ARG A 138 3.41 3.08 -4.46
CA ARG A 138 4.60 3.37 -3.64
C ARG A 138 5.14 2.10 -2.99
N LEU A 139 6.42 2.14 -2.62
CA LEU A 139 7.11 1.06 -1.90
C LEU A 139 7.37 1.48 -0.46
N GLU A 140 7.13 0.58 0.48
CA GLU A 140 7.27 0.80 1.90
C GLU A 140 7.99 -0.35 2.60
N SER A 141 8.68 -0.02 3.69
CA SER A 141 9.53 -0.97 4.42
C SER A 141 8.76 -1.68 5.54
N GLU A 142 9.38 -2.72 6.11
CA GLU A 142 8.84 -3.37 7.30
C GLU A 142 8.72 -2.40 8.49
N ASN A 143 9.61 -1.41 8.60
CA ASN A 143 9.51 -0.39 9.65
C ASN A 143 8.27 0.49 9.46
N TRP A 144 7.95 0.86 8.22
CA TRP A 144 6.71 1.58 7.93
C TRP A 144 5.50 0.76 8.34
N TYR A 145 5.44 -0.53 7.97
CA TYR A 145 4.30 -1.38 8.27
C TYR A 145 4.12 -1.60 9.79
N LYS A 146 5.21 -1.75 10.54
CA LYS A 146 5.17 -1.86 12.01
C LYS A 146 4.56 -0.63 12.69
N ASN A 147 4.80 0.56 12.15
CA ASN A 147 4.28 1.82 12.72
C ASN A 147 2.76 1.97 12.57
N LEU A 148 2.09 1.04 11.89
CA LEU A 148 0.63 0.98 11.77
C LEU A 148 -0.05 0.33 12.96
N PHE A 149 0.73 -0.24 13.88
CA PHE A 149 0.24 -1.00 15.03
C PHE A 149 0.65 -0.27 16.31
N SER A 150 -0.20 -0.39 17.32
CA SER A 150 0.02 0.29 18.61
C SER A 150 1.15 -0.36 19.40
N ASP A 151 1.36 -1.66 19.21
CA ASP A 151 2.41 -2.43 19.84
C ASP A 151 2.91 -3.62 18.98
N GLU A 152 3.99 -4.24 19.44
CA GLU A 152 4.62 -5.37 18.74
C GLU A 152 3.73 -6.62 18.71
N GLN A 153 2.87 -6.85 19.71
CA GLN A 153 2.01 -8.03 19.76
C GLN A 153 0.88 -7.92 18.73
N GLU A 154 0.28 -6.74 18.60
CA GLU A 154 -0.73 -6.43 17.59
C GLU A 154 -0.16 -6.61 16.18
N TYR A 155 1.06 -6.11 15.96
CA TYR A 155 1.79 -6.34 14.74
C TYR A 155 2.06 -7.84 14.49
N LEU A 156 2.52 -8.60 15.48
CA LEU A 156 2.82 -10.03 15.32
C LEU A 156 1.57 -10.86 15.02
N ASN A 157 0.43 -10.52 15.63
CA ASN A 157 -0.85 -11.17 15.34
C ASN A 157 -1.35 -10.88 13.92
N SER A 158 -0.93 -9.73 13.36
CA SER A 158 -1.36 -9.24 12.05
C SER A 158 -0.31 -9.48 10.97
N LYS A 159 0.90 -9.89 11.34
CA LYS A 159 1.97 -10.35 10.45
C LYS A 159 1.69 -11.82 10.15
N TYR A 160 1.66 -12.20 8.88
CA TYR A 160 1.25 -13.50 8.32
C TYR A 160 -0.26 -13.62 8.05
#